data_AF-A0A939U6Z5-F1
#
_entry.id   AF-A0A939U6Z5-F1
#
_cell.length_a   1.000
_cell.length_b   1.000
_cell.length_c   1.000
_cell.angle_alpha   90.00
_cell.angle_beta   90.00
_cell.angle_gamma   90.00
#
_symmetry.space_group_name_H-M   'P 1'
#
loop_
_entity.id
_entity.type
_entity.pdbx_description
1 polymer ?
#
loop_
_entity_poly.entity_id
_entity_poly.type
_entity_poly.pdbx_seq_one_letter_code
_entity_poly.pdbx_strand_id
1 'polypeptide(L)'
;EIYDKKWGLSNTEVLSITQAKNGEMIIGSDGKGIYIINGHNVRNLGRKDGLTSEVVMRIKRDDTRNIFWIVTSNSIAYMTEDYQITTIKEFPYSNNFDMYENSQGDMWILSSNGIYVTPVKELLDNKEIKPVYFSISNGLPCITTANSYSALTENGDLYIAGNTGVAKVNIEETRLDVSNIKMAVPFIEADGEIVYPDANGVFHVDSSTSKISIRNHIFTYSLIDPLITYWLDGFEEERITKSCSDMEEVVYTNLEGGTYHFTMILQDAFGKGSNHLDITIKKSKSVFEEAWFRLLVLLAGIGLLAGTVVLIIRRKTKALTKKNEQNKQFINEMSQAFAHTIDMKDKYTNGHSQRVAEYTAMLTKELGYDEETVDKYRNIALLHDIGKISIPPEVLNKQGKLTDQEFNIIKSHSAQGYMALKNISIMPELAIGAGQHHERPDGKGYPKGLKGDQISRVAQIIAVADTFDAMYSDRPYRKRMNFEKAVSIIKEVSGTQLTEDVVDAFLRLVDKGFFKAEDDNGGGSTEDINNIHKKQEKE
;
A
#
# COMPACT_ATOMS: atom_id res chain seq x y z
N GLU A 1 -22.55 -47.33 -76.08
CA GLU A 1 -21.78 -48.43 -75.46
C GLU A 1 -22.46 -48.83 -74.15
N ILE A 2 -22.31 -50.08 -73.70
CA ILE A 2 -22.87 -50.55 -72.42
C ILE A 2 -21.71 -50.75 -71.44
N TYR A 3 -21.67 -49.94 -70.38
CA TYR A 3 -20.70 -50.08 -69.30
C TYR A 3 -21.29 -50.97 -68.20
N ASP A 4 -20.65 -52.11 -67.96
CA ASP A 4 -21.05 -53.09 -66.94
C ASP A 4 -19.83 -53.53 -66.12
N LYS A 5 -20.02 -54.54 -65.25
CA LYS A 5 -18.95 -55.09 -64.42
C LYS A 5 -17.71 -55.54 -65.21
N LYS A 6 -17.85 -55.97 -66.46
CA LYS A 6 -16.73 -56.40 -67.32
C LYS A 6 -15.81 -55.23 -67.68
N TRP A 7 -16.35 -54.02 -67.71
CA TRP A 7 -15.62 -52.79 -68.03
C TRP A 7 -15.12 -52.05 -66.78
N GLY A 8 -15.30 -52.61 -65.58
CA GLY A 8 -14.82 -52.02 -64.32
C GLY A 8 -15.89 -51.27 -63.52
N LEU A 9 -17.12 -51.15 -64.03
CA LEU A 9 -18.25 -50.58 -63.30
C LEU A 9 -18.84 -51.63 -62.33
N SER A 10 -18.20 -51.77 -61.17
CA SER A 10 -18.51 -52.85 -60.21
C SER A 10 -19.86 -52.70 -59.49
N ASN A 11 -20.44 -51.50 -59.51
CA ASN A 11 -21.78 -51.19 -59.05
C ASN A 11 -22.50 -50.36 -60.12
N THR A 12 -23.68 -50.82 -60.53
CA THR A 12 -24.53 -50.18 -61.54
C THR A 12 -25.54 -49.20 -60.96
N GLU A 13 -25.62 -49.08 -59.63
CA GLU A 13 -26.46 -48.09 -58.95
C GLU A 13 -25.78 -46.71 -59.00
N VAL A 14 -26.09 -45.97 -60.06
CA VAL A 14 -25.59 -44.62 -60.33
C VAL A 14 -26.56 -43.59 -59.77
N LEU A 15 -26.05 -42.68 -58.92
CA LEU A 15 -26.83 -41.63 -58.28
C LEU A 15 -26.66 -40.27 -58.95
N SER A 16 -25.47 -40.00 -59.50
CA SER A 16 -25.16 -38.75 -60.20
C SER A 16 -24.13 -38.97 -61.31
N ILE A 17 -24.19 -38.12 -62.33
CA ILE A 17 -23.25 -38.11 -63.45
C ILE A 17 -22.94 -36.66 -63.83
N THR A 18 -21.68 -36.40 -64.14
CA THR A 18 -21.22 -35.15 -64.75
C THR A 18 -20.11 -35.42 -65.76
N GLN A 19 -19.74 -34.42 -66.55
CA GLN A 19 -18.68 -34.52 -67.54
C GLN A 19 -17.58 -33.50 -67.28
N ALA A 20 -16.34 -33.99 -67.21
CA ALA A 20 -15.15 -33.15 -67.14
C ALA A 20 -14.89 -32.42 -68.47
N LYS A 21 -14.11 -31.33 -68.45
CA LYS A 21 -13.78 -30.54 -69.65
C LYS A 21 -13.06 -31.35 -70.73
N ASN A 22 -12.30 -32.37 -70.33
CA ASN A 22 -11.60 -33.29 -71.23
C ASN A 22 -12.50 -34.39 -71.82
N GLY A 23 -13.81 -34.39 -71.52
CA GLY A 23 -14.79 -35.34 -72.02
C GLY A 23 -15.00 -36.58 -71.14
N GLU A 24 -14.21 -36.76 -70.08
CA GLU A 24 -14.34 -37.89 -69.16
C GLU A 24 -15.66 -37.81 -68.38
N MET A 25 -16.35 -38.94 -68.24
CA MET A 25 -17.57 -39.03 -67.44
C MET A 25 -17.20 -39.33 -65.99
N ILE A 26 -17.74 -38.53 -65.07
CA ILE A 26 -17.56 -38.68 -63.63
C ILE A 26 -18.89 -39.12 -63.04
N ILE A 27 -18.91 -40.28 -62.40
CA ILE A 27 -20.12 -40.96 -61.97
C ILE A 27 -20.08 -41.22 -60.47
N GLY A 28 -21.04 -40.68 -59.73
CA GLY A 28 -21.25 -41.01 -58.32
C GLY A 28 -22.15 -42.24 -58.17
N SER A 29 -21.74 -43.18 -57.33
CA SER A 29 -22.45 -44.44 -57.11
C SER A 29 -23.00 -44.60 -55.69
N ASP A 30 -23.95 -45.51 -55.51
CA ASP A 30 -24.44 -45.91 -54.20
C ASP A 30 -23.53 -46.99 -53.58
N GLY A 31 -22.39 -46.58 -53.02
CA GLY A 31 -21.54 -47.48 -52.23
C GLY A 31 -20.29 -48.02 -52.95
N LYS A 32 -19.87 -47.40 -54.06
CA LYS A 32 -18.55 -47.63 -54.68
C LYS A 32 -17.80 -46.35 -55.04
N GLY A 33 -18.17 -45.21 -54.46
CA GLY A 33 -17.47 -43.95 -54.65
C GLY A 33 -17.72 -43.37 -56.03
N ILE A 34 -16.65 -42.85 -56.63
CA ILE A 34 -16.69 -42.14 -57.92
C ILE A 34 -16.03 -43.01 -59.00
N TYR A 35 -16.70 -43.20 -60.13
CA TYR A 35 -16.10 -43.76 -61.33
C TYR A 35 -15.72 -42.65 -62.32
N ILE A 36 -14.51 -42.72 -62.87
CA ILE A 36 -14.05 -41.88 -63.97
C ILE A 36 -13.99 -42.77 -65.22
N ILE A 37 -14.76 -42.43 -66.25
CA ILE A 37 -14.84 -43.19 -67.50
C ILE A 37 -14.28 -42.37 -68.65
N ASN A 38 -13.27 -42.93 -69.32
CA ASN A 38 -12.69 -42.39 -70.55
C ASN A 38 -12.60 -43.50 -71.61
N GLY A 39 -13.51 -43.47 -72.60
CA GLY A 39 -13.64 -44.57 -73.56
C GLY A 39 -13.92 -45.89 -72.83
N HIS A 40 -13.01 -46.86 -72.93
CA HIS A 40 -13.10 -48.15 -72.25
C HIS A 40 -12.37 -48.25 -70.91
N ASN A 41 -11.71 -47.17 -70.46
CA ASN A 41 -10.99 -47.14 -69.19
C ASN A 41 -11.92 -46.64 -68.08
N VAL A 42 -12.07 -47.45 -67.02
CA VAL A 42 -12.85 -47.10 -65.83
C VAL A 42 -11.92 -47.09 -64.62
N ARG A 43 -11.74 -45.92 -64.03
CA ARG A 43 -11.03 -45.73 -62.76
C ARG A 43 -12.04 -45.53 -61.63
N ASN A 44 -11.75 -46.06 -60.45
CA ASN A 44 -12.58 -45.89 -59.27
C ASN A 44 -11.83 -45.13 -58.17
N LEU A 45 -12.50 -44.14 -57.58
CA LEU A 45 -12.04 -43.34 -56.45
C LEU A 45 -12.94 -43.61 -55.24
N GLY A 46 -12.35 -43.97 -54.11
CA GLY A 46 -13.06 -44.39 -52.91
C GLY A 46 -12.49 -43.74 -51.65
N ARG A 47 -12.62 -44.43 -50.52
CA ARG A 47 -12.14 -43.91 -49.22
C ARG A 47 -10.64 -43.63 -49.18
N LYS A 48 -9.85 -44.50 -49.82
CA LYS A 48 -8.39 -44.37 -49.92
C LYS A 48 -7.95 -43.09 -50.65
N ASP A 49 -8.84 -42.50 -51.45
CA ASP A 49 -8.55 -41.35 -52.31
C ASP A 49 -9.05 -40.03 -51.68
N GLY A 50 -9.65 -40.08 -50.48
CA GLY A 50 -10.05 -38.89 -49.71
C GLY A 50 -11.56 -38.80 -49.36
N LEU A 51 -12.40 -39.71 -49.89
CA LEU A 51 -13.82 -39.77 -49.54
C LEU A 51 -14.03 -40.34 -48.13
N THR A 52 -15.02 -39.82 -47.41
CA THR A 52 -15.47 -40.38 -46.11
C THR A 52 -16.58 -41.41 -46.26
N SER A 53 -17.34 -41.34 -47.36
CA SER A 53 -18.37 -42.31 -47.75
C SER A 53 -18.28 -42.61 -49.23
N GLU A 54 -18.57 -43.87 -49.57
CA GLU A 54 -18.61 -44.35 -50.96
C GLU A 54 -20.01 -44.22 -51.57
N VAL A 55 -20.97 -43.67 -50.82
CA VAL A 55 -22.28 -43.26 -51.36
C VAL A 55 -22.16 -41.81 -51.81
N VAL A 56 -22.08 -41.60 -53.12
CA VAL A 56 -21.85 -40.29 -53.74
C VAL A 56 -23.14 -39.82 -54.39
N MET A 57 -23.86 -38.96 -53.68
CA MET A 57 -25.20 -38.52 -54.04
C MET A 57 -25.18 -37.48 -55.16
N ARG A 58 -24.25 -36.51 -55.12
CA ARG A 58 -24.10 -35.48 -56.15
C ARG A 58 -22.65 -35.21 -56.47
N ILE A 59 -22.42 -34.90 -57.74
CA ILE A 59 -21.16 -34.35 -58.24
C ILE A 59 -21.52 -33.15 -59.10
N LYS A 60 -21.03 -31.97 -58.73
CA LYS A 60 -21.29 -30.71 -59.43
C LYS A 60 -19.99 -30.08 -59.89
N ARG A 61 -19.93 -29.76 -61.18
CA ARG A 61 -18.78 -29.07 -61.76
C ARG A 61 -18.85 -27.59 -61.41
N ASP A 62 -17.73 -27.07 -60.92
CA ASP A 62 -17.49 -25.65 -60.70
C ASP A 62 -16.42 -25.20 -61.70
N ASP A 63 -16.90 -24.62 -62.80
CA ASP A 63 -16.05 -24.18 -63.91
C ASP A 63 -15.20 -22.96 -63.55
N THR A 64 -15.63 -22.17 -62.56
CA THR A 64 -14.94 -20.96 -62.09
C THR A 64 -13.66 -21.34 -61.35
N ARG A 65 -13.72 -22.41 -60.53
CA ARG A 65 -12.60 -22.84 -59.69
C ARG A 65 -11.87 -24.07 -60.23
N ASN A 66 -12.34 -24.66 -61.34
CA ASN A 66 -11.82 -25.91 -61.90
C ASN A 66 -11.82 -27.06 -60.88
N ILE A 67 -12.95 -27.21 -60.18
CA ILE A 67 -13.16 -28.30 -59.21
C ILE A 67 -14.52 -28.98 -59.44
N PHE A 68 -14.70 -30.12 -58.81
CA PHE A 68 -15.98 -30.81 -58.68
C PHE A 68 -16.38 -30.83 -57.21
N TRP A 69 -17.48 -30.19 -56.88
CA TRP A 69 -18.13 -30.37 -55.58
C TRP A 69 -18.74 -31.76 -55.49
N ILE A 70 -18.53 -32.43 -54.36
CA ILE A 70 -18.97 -33.79 -54.09
C ILE A 70 -19.83 -33.78 -52.83
N VAL A 71 -21.04 -34.31 -52.95
CA VAL A 71 -21.93 -34.55 -51.82
C VAL A 71 -21.98 -36.05 -51.57
N THR A 72 -21.45 -36.49 -50.43
CA THR A 72 -21.55 -37.88 -49.99
C THR A 72 -22.68 -38.04 -48.98
N SER A 73 -23.05 -39.28 -48.63
CA SER A 73 -24.10 -39.54 -47.63
C SER A 73 -23.82 -39.00 -46.22
N ASN A 74 -22.60 -38.55 -45.94
CA ASN A 74 -22.19 -38.09 -44.60
C ASN A 74 -21.23 -36.90 -44.60
N SER A 75 -20.94 -36.28 -45.75
CA SER A 75 -20.03 -35.14 -45.81
C SER A 75 -20.14 -34.39 -47.14
N ILE A 76 -19.43 -33.28 -47.23
CA ILE A 76 -19.17 -32.58 -48.48
C ILE A 76 -17.66 -32.62 -48.72
N ALA A 77 -17.28 -32.74 -49.98
CA ALA A 77 -15.90 -32.69 -50.43
C ALA A 77 -15.80 -31.87 -51.72
N TYR A 78 -14.59 -31.55 -52.13
CA TYR A 78 -14.31 -31.09 -53.48
C TYR A 78 -13.17 -31.90 -54.08
N MET A 79 -13.15 -32.00 -55.40
CA MET A 79 -12.16 -32.75 -56.16
C MET A 79 -11.57 -31.86 -57.26
N THR A 80 -10.26 -31.83 -57.37
CA THR A 80 -9.55 -31.08 -58.41
C THR A 80 -9.64 -31.78 -59.77
N GLU A 81 -9.27 -31.09 -60.86
CA GLU A 81 -9.19 -31.72 -62.20
C GLU A 81 -8.21 -32.92 -62.24
N ASP A 82 -7.21 -32.96 -61.35
CA ASP A 82 -6.27 -34.08 -61.20
C ASP A 82 -6.83 -35.22 -60.31
N TYR A 83 -8.13 -35.19 -60.02
CA TYR A 83 -8.85 -36.20 -59.23
C TYR A 83 -8.36 -36.34 -57.78
N GLN A 84 -7.77 -35.30 -57.20
CA GLN A 84 -7.45 -35.25 -55.77
C GLN A 84 -8.65 -34.76 -54.97
N ILE A 85 -9.13 -35.57 -54.03
CA ILE A 85 -10.32 -35.29 -53.23
C ILE A 85 -9.93 -34.70 -51.87
N THR A 86 -10.56 -33.59 -51.49
CA THR A 86 -10.45 -32.99 -50.16
C THR A 86 -11.82 -32.94 -49.50
N THR A 87 -11.98 -33.65 -48.38
CA THR A 87 -13.21 -33.59 -47.58
C THR A 87 -13.22 -32.35 -46.69
N ILE A 88 -14.37 -31.67 -46.65
CA ILE A 88 -14.65 -30.56 -45.74
C ILE A 88 -15.01 -31.14 -44.37
N LYS A 89 -14.20 -30.82 -43.35
CA LYS A 89 -14.26 -31.46 -42.03
C LYS A 89 -15.14 -30.72 -41.04
N GLU A 90 -15.14 -29.39 -41.11
CA GLU A 90 -15.76 -28.52 -40.11
C GLU A 90 -17.17 -28.07 -40.48
N PHE A 91 -17.76 -28.65 -41.53
CA PHE A 91 -19.14 -28.33 -41.88
C PHE A 91 -20.11 -28.94 -40.86
N PRO A 92 -21.04 -28.16 -40.27
CA PRO A 92 -21.74 -28.56 -39.04
C PRO A 92 -22.78 -29.68 -39.21
N TYR A 93 -23.07 -30.11 -40.44
CA TYR A 93 -24.10 -31.13 -40.70
C TYR A 93 -23.69 -32.12 -41.79
N SER A 94 -23.83 -33.41 -41.54
CA SER A 94 -23.31 -34.46 -42.42
C SER A 94 -24.27 -34.89 -43.54
N ASN A 95 -25.58 -34.81 -43.31
CA ASN A 95 -26.58 -35.37 -44.23
C ASN A 95 -27.05 -34.33 -45.26
N ASN A 96 -26.25 -34.17 -46.31
CA ASN A 96 -26.42 -33.18 -47.37
C ASN A 96 -26.86 -33.86 -48.67
N PHE A 97 -27.65 -33.17 -49.49
CA PHE A 97 -28.27 -33.73 -50.68
C PHE A 97 -27.89 -33.02 -51.96
N ASP A 98 -27.69 -31.70 -51.92
CA ASP A 98 -27.35 -30.89 -53.09
C ASP A 98 -26.73 -29.56 -52.67
N MET A 99 -26.17 -28.81 -53.63
CA MET A 99 -25.65 -27.46 -53.37
C MET A 99 -25.64 -26.54 -54.59
N TYR A 100 -25.75 -25.23 -54.36
CA TYR A 100 -25.81 -24.20 -55.38
C TYR A 100 -25.07 -22.95 -54.91
N GLU A 101 -24.27 -22.35 -55.78
CA GLU A 101 -23.60 -21.09 -55.49
C GLU A 101 -24.39 -19.93 -56.09
N ASN A 102 -24.53 -18.83 -55.34
CA ASN A 102 -25.10 -17.57 -55.84
C ASN A 102 -24.01 -16.64 -56.40
N SER A 103 -24.41 -15.53 -57.01
CA SER A 103 -23.47 -14.55 -57.59
C SER A 103 -22.58 -13.84 -56.56
N GLN A 104 -22.93 -13.89 -55.27
CA GLN A 104 -22.17 -13.30 -54.16
C GLN A 104 -21.06 -14.24 -53.65
N GLY A 105 -21.00 -15.49 -54.13
CA GLY A 105 -20.04 -16.49 -53.69
C GLY A 105 -20.45 -17.22 -52.42
N ASP A 106 -21.75 -17.24 -52.10
CA ASP A 106 -22.33 -18.03 -51.00
C ASP A 106 -22.83 -19.37 -51.54
N MET A 107 -22.46 -20.45 -50.86
CA MET A 107 -22.91 -21.80 -51.15
C MET A 107 -24.16 -22.14 -50.34
N TRP A 108 -25.25 -22.39 -51.04
CA TRP A 108 -26.52 -22.90 -50.51
C TRP A 108 -26.50 -24.42 -50.53
N ILE A 109 -26.36 -25.03 -49.36
CA ILE A 109 -26.25 -26.47 -49.15
C ILE A 109 -27.59 -26.99 -48.67
N LEU A 110 -28.19 -27.88 -49.44
CA LEU A 110 -29.49 -28.46 -49.17
C LEU A 110 -29.29 -29.75 -48.38
N SER A 111 -29.88 -29.84 -47.19
CA SER A 111 -29.66 -30.91 -46.23
C SER A 111 -30.97 -31.53 -45.75
N SER A 112 -30.89 -32.67 -45.06
CA SER A 112 -32.08 -33.37 -44.56
C SER A 112 -32.83 -32.67 -43.44
N ASN A 113 -32.29 -31.59 -42.88
CA ASN A 113 -32.97 -30.79 -41.86
C ASN A 113 -33.21 -29.33 -42.29
N GLY A 114 -32.78 -28.92 -43.49
CA GLY A 114 -32.90 -27.52 -43.91
C GLY A 114 -31.87 -27.14 -44.96
N ILE A 115 -31.51 -25.86 -44.99
CA ILE A 115 -30.53 -25.29 -45.90
C ILE A 115 -29.48 -24.54 -45.08
N TYR A 116 -28.21 -24.80 -45.37
CA TYR A 116 -27.10 -24.04 -44.80
C TYR A 116 -26.50 -23.13 -45.88
N VAL A 117 -26.23 -21.88 -45.54
CA VAL A 117 -25.64 -20.90 -46.44
C VAL A 117 -24.34 -20.40 -45.83
N THR A 118 -23.22 -20.57 -46.53
CA THR A 118 -21.89 -20.14 -46.09
C THR A 118 -21.06 -19.68 -47.28
N PRO A 119 -20.16 -18.70 -47.11
CA PRO A 119 -19.24 -18.31 -48.17
C PRO A 119 -18.42 -19.49 -48.69
N VAL A 120 -18.31 -19.64 -50.01
CA VAL A 120 -17.51 -20.72 -50.64
C VAL A 120 -16.06 -20.70 -50.16
N LYS A 121 -15.53 -19.53 -49.84
CA LYS A 121 -14.18 -19.39 -49.29
C LYS A 121 -14.01 -20.16 -47.97
N GLU A 122 -15.00 -20.15 -47.08
CA GLU A 122 -14.93 -20.88 -45.80
C GLU A 122 -14.89 -22.40 -46.02
N LEU A 123 -15.69 -22.89 -46.98
CA LEU A 123 -15.70 -24.29 -47.39
C LEU A 123 -14.34 -24.76 -47.93
N LEU A 124 -13.67 -23.92 -48.72
CA LEU A 124 -12.35 -24.21 -49.30
C LEU A 124 -11.22 -24.08 -48.29
N ASP A 125 -11.28 -23.08 -47.41
CA ASP A 125 -10.28 -22.88 -46.35
C ASP A 125 -10.30 -24.03 -45.32
N ASN A 126 -11.44 -24.73 -45.19
CA ASN A 126 -11.64 -25.92 -44.35
C ASN A 126 -11.21 -25.69 -42.88
N LYS A 127 -11.56 -24.50 -42.36
CA LYS A 127 -11.40 -24.08 -40.96
C LYS A 127 -12.78 -23.99 -40.31
N GLU A 128 -12.94 -23.15 -39.29
CA GLU A 128 -14.24 -22.88 -38.67
C GLU A 128 -15.25 -22.33 -39.71
N ILE A 129 -16.37 -23.03 -39.90
CA ILE A 129 -17.45 -22.67 -40.84
C ILE A 129 -18.70 -22.33 -40.01
N LYS A 130 -19.24 -21.11 -40.16
CA LYS A 130 -20.43 -20.65 -39.43
C LYS A 130 -21.56 -20.34 -40.41
N PRO A 131 -22.30 -21.35 -40.87
CA PRO A 131 -23.33 -21.14 -41.87
C PRO A 131 -24.57 -20.50 -41.26
N VAL A 132 -25.26 -19.69 -42.05
CA VAL A 132 -26.64 -19.31 -41.81
C VAL A 132 -27.53 -20.52 -42.08
N TYR A 133 -28.37 -20.89 -41.12
CA TYR A 133 -29.23 -22.07 -41.23
C TYR A 133 -30.70 -21.69 -41.40
N PHE A 134 -31.32 -22.19 -42.48
CA PHE A 134 -32.74 -22.09 -42.75
C PHE A 134 -33.42 -23.45 -42.56
N SER A 135 -34.58 -23.47 -41.91
CA SER A 135 -35.41 -24.63 -41.63
C SER A 135 -36.89 -24.25 -41.75
N ILE A 136 -37.79 -25.21 -41.52
CA ILE A 136 -39.24 -24.94 -41.49
C ILE A 136 -39.58 -23.92 -40.39
N SER A 137 -38.85 -23.90 -39.28
CA SER A 137 -39.11 -22.98 -38.18
C SER A 137 -38.81 -21.52 -38.52
N ASN A 138 -37.94 -21.25 -39.50
CA ASN A 138 -37.49 -19.90 -39.84
C ASN A 138 -37.72 -19.49 -41.30
N GLY A 139 -38.61 -20.18 -42.02
CA GLY A 139 -39.16 -19.69 -43.29
C GLY A 139 -39.18 -20.68 -44.46
N LEU A 140 -38.61 -21.88 -44.33
CA LEU A 140 -38.69 -22.87 -45.42
C LEU A 140 -40.06 -23.56 -45.45
N PRO A 141 -40.74 -23.63 -46.60
CA PRO A 141 -42.04 -24.31 -46.70
C PRO A 141 -41.92 -25.84 -46.68
N CYS A 142 -40.73 -26.39 -46.96
CA CYS A 142 -40.45 -27.81 -46.94
C CYS A 142 -38.95 -28.08 -46.75
N ILE A 143 -38.60 -29.33 -46.43
CA ILE A 143 -37.20 -29.79 -46.39
C ILE A 143 -36.91 -30.62 -47.63
N THR A 144 -35.70 -30.46 -48.17
CA THR A 144 -35.21 -31.18 -49.35
C THR A 144 -35.34 -32.70 -49.18
N THR A 145 -35.79 -33.37 -50.23
CA THR A 145 -35.85 -34.84 -50.27
C THR A 145 -34.53 -35.44 -50.76
N ALA A 146 -34.08 -36.52 -50.12
CA ALA A 146 -32.86 -37.23 -50.53
C ALA A 146 -32.92 -37.66 -51.99
N ASN A 147 -31.78 -37.61 -52.69
CA ASN A 147 -31.65 -37.98 -54.11
C ASN A 147 -32.57 -37.19 -55.08
N SER A 148 -33.20 -36.10 -54.64
CA SER A 148 -33.97 -35.21 -55.51
C SER A 148 -33.07 -34.22 -56.25
N TYR A 149 -33.47 -33.81 -57.46
CA TYR A 149 -32.76 -32.79 -58.23
C TYR A 149 -33.47 -31.45 -58.05
N SER A 150 -32.71 -30.45 -57.62
CA SER A 150 -33.17 -29.07 -57.61
C SER A 150 -32.75 -28.38 -58.91
N ALA A 151 -33.37 -27.25 -59.22
CA ALA A 151 -33.06 -26.49 -60.44
C ALA A 151 -32.84 -25.02 -60.10
N LEU A 152 -31.70 -24.47 -60.52
CA LEU A 152 -31.39 -23.06 -60.41
C LEU A 152 -31.56 -22.40 -61.77
N THR A 153 -32.35 -21.32 -61.81
CA THR A 153 -32.50 -20.49 -63.01
C THR A 153 -31.42 -19.40 -63.08
N GLU A 154 -31.24 -18.80 -64.26
CA GLU A 154 -30.28 -17.69 -64.46
C GLU A 154 -30.59 -16.46 -63.59
N ASN A 155 -31.85 -16.27 -63.18
CA ASN A 155 -32.28 -15.15 -62.34
C ASN A 155 -32.10 -15.44 -60.83
N GLY A 156 -31.48 -16.57 -60.46
CA GLY A 156 -31.28 -16.94 -59.06
C GLY A 156 -32.44 -17.69 -58.40
N ASP A 157 -33.51 -18.02 -59.14
CA ASP A 157 -34.61 -18.82 -58.56
C ASP A 157 -34.18 -20.29 -58.45
N LEU A 158 -34.03 -20.76 -57.21
CA LEU A 158 -33.77 -22.15 -56.85
C LEU A 158 -35.09 -22.87 -56.51
N TYR A 159 -35.42 -23.85 -57.35
CA TYR A 159 -36.56 -24.75 -57.16
C TYR A 159 -36.09 -26.02 -56.44
N ILE A 160 -36.54 -26.19 -55.21
CA ILE A 160 -36.14 -27.26 -54.29
C ILE A 160 -37.24 -28.30 -54.22
N ALA A 161 -36.92 -29.53 -54.60
CA ALA A 161 -37.82 -30.67 -54.41
C ALA A 161 -37.81 -31.12 -52.95
N GLY A 162 -38.91 -30.86 -52.24
CA GLY A 162 -39.07 -31.20 -50.84
C GLY A 162 -40.13 -32.25 -50.57
N ASN A 163 -40.22 -32.63 -49.30
CA ASN A 163 -41.10 -33.70 -48.83
C ASN A 163 -42.60 -33.41 -48.98
N THR A 164 -43.00 -32.15 -49.15
CA THR A 164 -44.40 -31.72 -49.30
C THR A 164 -44.71 -31.10 -50.67
N GLY A 165 -43.73 -31.02 -51.58
CA GLY A 165 -43.88 -30.40 -52.89
C GLY A 165 -42.59 -29.76 -53.40
N VAL A 166 -42.70 -28.71 -54.21
CA VAL A 166 -41.55 -27.94 -54.70
C VAL A 166 -41.58 -26.55 -54.06
N ALA A 167 -40.50 -26.17 -53.38
CA ALA A 167 -40.30 -24.82 -52.88
C ALA A 167 -39.52 -23.98 -53.89
N LYS A 168 -39.80 -22.68 -53.95
CA LYS A 168 -39.03 -21.70 -54.72
C LYS A 168 -38.40 -20.71 -53.75
N VAL A 169 -37.08 -20.54 -53.83
CA VAL A 169 -36.33 -19.49 -53.11
C VAL A 169 -35.44 -18.79 -54.11
N ASN A 170 -35.37 -17.45 -54.07
CA ASN A 170 -34.39 -16.72 -54.86
C ASN A 170 -33.10 -16.57 -54.04
N ILE A 171 -31.99 -17.14 -54.51
CA ILE A 171 -30.71 -17.16 -53.79
C ILE A 171 -29.87 -15.90 -54.00
N GLU A 172 -30.32 -15.01 -54.89
CA GLU A 172 -29.70 -13.71 -55.19
C GLU A 172 -30.37 -12.57 -54.39
N GLU A 173 -31.67 -12.70 -54.13
CA GLU A 173 -32.47 -11.75 -53.35
C GLU A 173 -32.54 -12.16 -51.87
N THR A 174 -31.40 -12.22 -51.19
CA THR A 174 -31.36 -12.36 -49.72
C THR A 174 -31.73 -11.05 -49.03
N ARG A 175 -33.00 -10.64 -49.15
CA ARG A 175 -33.55 -9.48 -48.42
C ARG A 175 -34.21 -9.92 -47.12
N LEU A 176 -33.39 -10.10 -46.09
CA LEU A 176 -33.85 -10.07 -44.70
C LEU A 176 -33.78 -8.60 -44.25
N ASP A 177 -34.74 -7.77 -44.67
CA ASP A 177 -34.72 -6.36 -44.29
C ASP A 177 -35.05 -6.17 -42.80
N VAL A 178 -34.00 -6.13 -41.99
CA VAL A 178 -34.10 -5.88 -40.54
C VAL A 178 -34.33 -4.40 -40.21
N SER A 179 -34.22 -3.48 -41.18
CA SER A 179 -34.35 -2.04 -40.92
C SER A 179 -35.76 -1.64 -40.45
N ASN A 180 -36.77 -2.41 -40.83
CA ASN A 180 -38.16 -2.20 -40.45
C ASN A 180 -38.57 -2.89 -39.14
N ILE A 181 -37.70 -3.73 -38.55
CA ILE A 181 -37.98 -4.42 -37.29
C ILE A 181 -37.83 -3.42 -36.15
N LYS A 182 -38.91 -3.16 -35.41
CA LYS A 182 -38.85 -2.23 -34.27
C LYS A 182 -38.20 -2.88 -33.06
N MET A 183 -37.29 -2.15 -32.44
CA MET A 183 -36.69 -2.52 -31.15
C MET A 183 -37.11 -1.49 -30.10
N ALA A 184 -37.32 -1.94 -28.87
CA ALA A 184 -37.58 -1.04 -27.75
C ALA A 184 -37.08 -1.63 -26.44
N VAL A 185 -36.62 -0.76 -25.54
CA VAL A 185 -36.52 -1.04 -24.11
C VAL A 185 -37.57 -0.20 -23.42
N PRO A 186 -38.76 -0.73 -23.14
CA PRO A 186 -39.85 0.04 -22.54
C PRO A 186 -39.59 0.35 -21.06
N PHE A 187 -38.84 -0.52 -20.38
CA PHE A 187 -38.43 -0.39 -18.99
C PHE A 187 -37.12 -1.13 -18.74
N ILE A 188 -36.42 -0.75 -17.68
CA ILE A 188 -35.34 -1.55 -17.08
C ILE A 188 -35.79 -2.02 -15.70
N GLU A 189 -35.15 -3.05 -15.17
CA GLU A 189 -35.39 -3.56 -13.82
C GLU A 189 -34.18 -3.23 -12.94
N ALA A 190 -34.38 -2.50 -11.85
CA ALA A 190 -33.35 -2.09 -10.89
C ALA A 190 -33.60 -2.80 -9.55
N ASP A 191 -32.75 -3.76 -9.18
CA ASP A 191 -32.91 -4.61 -7.99
C ASP A 191 -34.31 -5.26 -7.83
N GLY A 192 -34.96 -5.61 -8.94
CA GLY A 192 -36.30 -6.20 -8.96
C GLY A 192 -37.46 -5.21 -9.18
N GLU A 193 -37.19 -3.91 -9.14
CA GLU A 193 -38.19 -2.85 -9.34
C GLU A 193 -38.16 -2.33 -10.78
N ILE A 194 -39.33 -2.10 -11.37
CA ILE A 194 -39.46 -1.61 -12.75
C ILE A 194 -39.22 -0.09 -12.81
N VAL A 195 -38.29 0.32 -13.67
CA VAL A 195 -37.96 1.73 -13.94
C VAL A 195 -38.31 2.07 -15.38
N TYR A 196 -39.21 3.04 -15.54
CA TYR A 196 -39.59 3.59 -16.83
C TYR A 196 -38.71 4.80 -17.20
N PRO A 197 -38.50 5.09 -18.50
CA PRO A 197 -37.74 6.25 -18.90
C PRO A 197 -38.54 7.54 -18.64
N ASP A 198 -37.84 8.64 -18.46
CA ASP A 198 -38.45 9.97 -18.38
C ASP A 198 -38.94 10.48 -19.74
N ALA A 199 -39.46 11.71 -19.78
CA ALA A 199 -39.96 12.34 -21.02
C ALA A 199 -38.89 12.51 -22.12
N ASN A 200 -37.59 12.41 -21.77
CA ASN A 200 -36.46 12.48 -22.71
C ASN A 200 -35.90 11.10 -23.06
N GLY A 201 -36.49 10.01 -22.57
CA GLY A 201 -36.01 8.65 -22.81
C GLY A 201 -34.88 8.20 -21.87
N VAL A 202 -34.65 8.91 -20.76
CA VAL A 202 -33.56 8.59 -19.81
C VAL A 202 -34.09 7.77 -18.63
N PHE A 203 -33.44 6.64 -18.34
CA PHE A 203 -33.73 5.82 -17.18
C PHE A 203 -32.95 6.33 -15.97
N HIS A 204 -33.64 6.76 -14.91
CA HIS A 204 -33.00 7.25 -13.68
C HIS A 204 -32.99 6.15 -12.62
N VAL A 205 -31.80 5.85 -12.11
CA VAL A 205 -31.57 4.75 -11.16
C VAL A 205 -30.91 5.31 -9.90
N ASP A 206 -31.28 4.77 -8.73
CA ASP A 206 -30.71 5.20 -7.45
C ASP A 206 -29.25 4.77 -7.30
N SER A 207 -28.51 5.53 -6.52
CA SER A 207 -27.15 5.19 -6.10
C SER A 207 -27.03 3.84 -5.40
N SER A 208 -28.06 3.41 -4.66
CA SER A 208 -28.07 2.14 -3.94
C SER A 208 -28.25 0.92 -4.85
N THR A 209 -28.62 1.13 -6.11
CA THR A 209 -28.96 0.02 -7.01
C THR A 209 -27.75 -0.86 -7.29
N SER A 210 -27.87 -2.14 -7.00
CA SER A 210 -26.80 -3.13 -7.16
C SER A 210 -26.86 -3.88 -8.49
N LYS A 211 -28.06 -4.09 -9.03
CA LYS A 211 -28.31 -4.85 -10.26
C LYS A 211 -29.26 -4.07 -11.17
N ILE A 212 -28.90 -3.98 -12.44
CA ILE A 212 -29.75 -3.45 -13.51
C ILE A 212 -29.93 -4.54 -14.56
N SER A 213 -31.17 -4.96 -14.83
CA SER A 213 -31.53 -5.83 -15.94
C SER A 213 -32.22 -5.03 -17.04
N ILE A 214 -31.69 -5.08 -18.26
CA ILE A 214 -32.25 -4.45 -19.46
C ILE A 214 -33.04 -5.51 -20.22
N ARG A 215 -34.36 -5.31 -20.32
CA ARG A 215 -35.25 -6.16 -21.10
C ARG A 215 -35.48 -5.55 -22.48
N ASN A 216 -34.83 -6.12 -23.49
CA ASN A 216 -35.01 -5.70 -24.86
C ASN A 216 -36.23 -6.40 -25.48
N HIS A 217 -37.04 -5.65 -26.20
CA HIS A 217 -38.18 -6.16 -26.96
C HIS A 217 -37.94 -5.90 -28.46
N ILE A 218 -38.03 -6.98 -29.24
CA ILE A 218 -37.87 -6.95 -30.70
C ILE A 218 -39.19 -7.39 -31.31
N PHE A 219 -39.82 -6.50 -32.07
CA PHE A 219 -41.12 -6.72 -32.67
C PHE A 219 -40.95 -7.23 -34.10
N THR A 220 -40.83 -8.54 -34.24
CA THR A 220 -40.84 -9.23 -35.53
C THR A 220 -42.10 -10.08 -35.68
N TYR A 221 -42.77 -9.94 -36.83
CA TYR A 221 -43.83 -10.85 -37.28
C TYR A 221 -43.33 -11.84 -38.33
N SER A 222 -42.01 -11.85 -38.55
CA SER A 222 -41.33 -12.74 -39.47
C SER A 222 -40.73 -13.93 -38.73
N LEU A 223 -40.59 -15.05 -39.43
CA LEU A 223 -39.93 -16.26 -38.91
C LEU A 223 -38.40 -16.12 -38.88
N ILE A 224 -37.86 -14.98 -39.30
CA ILE A 224 -36.42 -14.71 -39.36
C ILE A 224 -35.86 -14.58 -37.94
N ASP A 225 -34.67 -15.15 -37.73
CA ASP A 225 -33.90 -15.05 -36.49
C ASP A 225 -32.66 -14.17 -36.71
N PRO A 226 -32.77 -12.84 -36.58
CA PRO A 226 -31.68 -11.89 -36.82
C PRO A 226 -30.61 -11.93 -35.74
N LEU A 227 -29.44 -11.38 -36.05
CA LEU A 227 -28.34 -11.21 -35.10
C LEU A 227 -28.49 -9.90 -34.33
N ILE A 228 -28.22 -9.94 -33.04
CA ILE A 228 -28.23 -8.78 -32.14
C ILE A 228 -26.82 -8.59 -31.59
N THR A 229 -26.28 -7.40 -31.78
CA THR A 229 -25.02 -6.97 -31.17
C THR A 229 -25.30 -5.86 -30.16
N TYR A 230 -24.89 -6.00 -28.91
CA TYR A 230 -25.10 -4.97 -27.87
C TYR A 230 -23.87 -4.74 -26.99
N TRP A 231 -23.82 -3.57 -26.35
CA TRP A 231 -22.81 -3.17 -25.36
C TRP A 231 -23.28 -1.96 -24.53
N LEU A 232 -22.63 -1.74 -23.39
CA LEU A 232 -22.78 -0.56 -22.54
C LEU A 232 -21.48 0.26 -22.56
N ASP A 233 -21.57 1.51 -22.98
CA ASP A 233 -20.41 2.39 -23.10
C ASP A 233 -19.67 2.55 -21.77
N GLY A 234 -18.37 2.29 -21.79
CA GLY A 234 -17.48 2.39 -20.62
C GLY A 234 -17.53 1.19 -19.68
N PHE A 235 -18.25 0.12 -20.01
CA PHE A 235 -18.28 -1.13 -19.25
C PHE A 235 -17.67 -2.30 -20.03
N GLU A 236 -18.18 -2.62 -21.22
CA GLU A 236 -17.58 -3.67 -22.07
C GLU A 236 -16.51 -3.13 -23.04
N GLU A 237 -15.43 -3.90 -23.21
CA GLU A 237 -14.42 -3.67 -24.26
C GLU A 237 -14.80 -4.32 -25.60
N GLU A 238 -15.48 -5.48 -25.55
CA GLU A 238 -15.91 -6.22 -26.73
C GLU A 238 -17.44 -6.22 -26.87
N ARG A 239 -17.91 -6.19 -28.13
CA ARG A 239 -19.34 -6.22 -28.42
C ARG A 239 -19.86 -7.66 -28.40
N ILE A 240 -20.96 -7.89 -27.70
CA ILE A 240 -21.57 -9.22 -27.58
C ILE A 240 -22.56 -9.40 -28.73
N THR A 241 -22.40 -10.47 -29.52
CA THR A 241 -23.33 -10.81 -30.62
C THR A 241 -24.02 -12.14 -30.35
N LYS A 242 -25.36 -12.17 -30.41
CA LYS A 242 -26.20 -13.37 -30.22
C LYS A 242 -27.33 -13.41 -31.26
N SER A 243 -27.90 -14.58 -31.49
CA SER A 243 -29.16 -14.69 -32.24
C SER A 243 -30.32 -14.13 -31.42
N CYS A 244 -31.38 -13.64 -32.08
CA CYS A 244 -32.56 -13.11 -31.40
C CYS A 244 -33.27 -14.18 -30.56
N SER A 245 -33.28 -15.43 -31.00
CA SER A 245 -33.83 -16.58 -30.25
C SER A 245 -33.03 -16.96 -29.00
N ASP A 246 -31.72 -16.68 -28.99
CA ASP A 246 -30.79 -16.94 -27.88
C ASP A 246 -30.64 -15.73 -26.94
N MET A 247 -31.43 -14.69 -27.16
CA MET A 247 -31.33 -13.43 -26.45
C MET A 247 -31.93 -13.57 -25.04
N GLU A 248 -31.11 -13.28 -24.05
CA GLU A 248 -31.49 -13.25 -22.63
C GLU A 248 -31.54 -11.81 -22.13
N GLU A 249 -32.08 -11.60 -20.93
CA GLU A 249 -31.97 -10.30 -20.27
C GLU A 249 -30.50 -9.87 -20.10
N VAL A 250 -30.19 -8.61 -20.42
CA VAL A 250 -28.82 -8.09 -20.25
C VAL A 250 -28.69 -7.55 -18.85
N VAL A 251 -27.77 -8.11 -18.06
CA VAL A 251 -27.66 -7.82 -16.63
C VAL A 251 -26.31 -7.17 -16.31
N TYR A 252 -26.36 -6.00 -15.68
CA TYR A 252 -25.22 -5.29 -15.12
C TYR A 252 -25.30 -5.30 -13.60
N THR A 253 -24.16 -5.51 -12.94
CA THR A 253 -24.07 -5.45 -11.47
C THR A 253 -23.00 -4.47 -11.02
N ASN A 254 -23.26 -3.79 -9.90
CA ASN A 254 -22.36 -2.86 -9.21
C ASN A 254 -21.81 -1.74 -10.09
N LEU A 255 -22.62 -1.21 -11.02
CA LEU A 255 -22.25 -0.01 -11.78
C LEU A 255 -22.01 1.18 -10.84
N GLU A 256 -20.96 1.96 -11.08
CA GLU A 256 -20.73 3.22 -10.35
C GLU A 256 -21.79 4.28 -10.70
N GLY A 257 -21.88 5.35 -9.91
CA GLY A 257 -22.74 6.48 -10.27
C GLY A 257 -22.24 7.21 -11.51
N GLY A 258 -23.07 7.27 -12.56
CA GLY A 258 -22.67 7.77 -13.87
C GLY A 258 -23.80 7.84 -14.88
N THR A 259 -23.45 8.26 -16.10
CA THR A 259 -24.34 8.20 -17.27
C THR A 259 -23.78 7.14 -18.21
N TYR A 260 -24.62 6.19 -18.57
CA TYR A 260 -24.29 5.06 -19.41
C TYR A 260 -25.17 5.07 -20.66
N HIS A 261 -24.60 4.69 -21.79
CA HIS A 261 -25.31 4.53 -23.05
C HIS A 261 -25.29 3.06 -23.43
N PHE A 262 -26.46 2.44 -23.44
CA PHE A 262 -26.62 1.07 -23.91
C PHE A 262 -27.03 1.12 -25.38
N THR A 263 -26.21 0.52 -26.23
CA THR A 263 -26.44 0.46 -27.68
C THR A 263 -26.75 -0.97 -28.07
N MET A 264 -27.75 -1.14 -28.92
CA MET A 264 -28.09 -2.41 -29.54
C MET A 264 -28.24 -2.23 -31.05
N ILE A 265 -27.59 -3.09 -31.81
CA ILE A 265 -27.66 -3.17 -33.27
C ILE A 265 -28.30 -4.49 -33.66
N LEU A 266 -29.32 -4.42 -34.52
CA LEU A 266 -29.94 -5.57 -35.17
C LEU A 266 -29.42 -5.71 -36.59
N GLN A 267 -28.88 -6.87 -36.91
CA GLN A 267 -28.38 -7.22 -38.23
C GLN A 267 -29.14 -8.45 -38.73
N ASP A 268 -29.19 -8.66 -40.05
CA ASP A 268 -29.70 -9.91 -40.57
C ASP A 268 -28.79 -11.10 -40.22
N ALA A 269 -29.23 -12.30 -40.58
CA ALA A 269 -28.46 -13.52 -40.31
C ALA A 269 -27.08 -13.56 -41.01
N PHE A 270 -26.87 -12.72 -42.03
CA PHE A 270 -25.59 -12.56 -42.75
C PHE A 270 -24.76 -11.38 -42.22
N GLY A 271 -25.20 -10.71 -41.13
CA GLY A 271 -24.55 -9.53 -40.57
C GLY A 271 -24.72 -8.26 -41.41
N LYS A 272 -25.65 -8.24 -42.38
CA LYS A 272 -25.96 -7.10 -43.24
C LYS A 272 -27.21 -6.37 -42.74
N GLY A 273 -27.29 -5.07 -43.08
CA GLY A 273 -28.31 -4.18 -42.53
C GLY A 273 -28.08 -3.86 -41.05
N SER A 274 -28.52 -2.70 -40.61
CA SER A 274 -28.42 -2.30 -39.20
C SER A 274 -29.60 -1.43 -38.81
N ASN A 275 -30.43 -1.92 -37.91
CA ASN A 275 -31.29 -1.05 -37.11
C ASN A 275 -30.61 -0.82 -35.75
N HIS A 276 -30.66 0.39 -35.21
CA HIS A 276 -30.01 0.73 -33.95
C HIS A 276 -31.03 1.17 -32.90
N LEU A 277 -30.75 0.83 -31.65
CA LEU A 277 -31.46 1.30 -30.48
C LEU A 277 -30.43 1.78 -29.46
N ASP A 278 -30.55 3.03 -29.06
CA ASP A 278 -29.73 3.64 -28.02
C ASP A 278 -30.63 4.05 -26.86
N ILE A 279 -30.26 3.64 -25.65
CA ILE A 279 -30.90 4.13 -24.42
C ILE A 279 -29.88 4.70 -23.46
N THR A 280 -30.32 5.68 -22.66
CA THR A 280 -29.47 6.32 -21.66
C THR A 280 -29.90 5.93 -20.26
N ILE A 281 -28.97 5.42 -19.46
CA ILE A 281 -29.18 5.04 -18.07
C ILE A 281 -28.34 5.98 -17.20
N LYS A 282 -29.01 6.72 -16.31
CA LYS A 282 -28.37 7.64 -15.38
C LYS A 282 -28.50 7.11 -13.97
N LYS A 283 -27.39 6.61 -13.42
CA LYS A 283 -27.28 6.19 -12.03
C LYS A 283 -26.80 7.35 -11.16
N SER A 284 -27.54 7.67 -10.10
CA SER A 284 -27.14 8.71 -9.15
C SER A 284 -25.86 8.30 -8.42
N LYS A 285 -24.98 9.26 -8.14
CA LYS A 285 -23.74 8.99 -7.40
C LYS A 285 -24.02 8.72 -5.93
N SER A 286 -23.34 7.71 -5.39
CA SER A 286 -23.37 7.46 -3.96
C SER A 286 -22.62 8.56 -3.22
N VAL A 287 -23.00 8.84 -1.96
CA VAL A 287 -22.31 9.84 -1.13
C VAL A 287 -20.81 9.55 -1.02
N PHE A 288 -20.40 8.28 -1.05
CA PHE A 288 -19.00 7.86 -1.02
C PHE A 288 -18.22 8.12 -2.32
N GLU A 289 -18.93 8.28 -3.44
CA GLU A 289 -18.37 8.60 -4.75
C GLU A 289 -18.17 10.11 -4.93
N GLU A 290 -18.89 10.91 -4.16
CA GLU A 290 -18.79 12.37 -4.19
C GLU A 290 -17.43 12.87 -3.70
N ALA A 291 -16.83 13.78 -4.46
CA ALA A 291 -15.50 14.31 -4.17
C ALA A 291 -15.44 15.03 -2.81
N TRP A 292 -16.52 15.73 -2.43
CA TRP A 292 -16.59 16.44 -1.14
C TRP A 292 -16.58 15.48 0.05
N PHE A 293 -17.22 14.32 -0.06
CA PHE A 293 -17.25 13.33 1.00
C PHE A 293 -15.89 12.65 1.16
N ARG A 294 -15.24 12.29 0.05
CA ARG A 294 -13.86 11.78 0.05
C ARG A 294 -12.90 12.75 0.73
N LEU A 295 -13.05 14.06 0.47
CA LEU A 295 -12.27 15.11 1.14
C LEU A 295 -12.53 15.15 2.66
N LEU A 296 -13.80 15.07 3.09
CA LEU A 296 -14.15 15.07 4.51
C LEU A 296 -13.57 13.86 5.26
N VAL A 297 -13.65 12.66 4.67
CA VAL A 297 -13.06 11.45 5.26
C VAL A 297 -11.54 11.60 5.41
N LEU A 298 -10.87 12.17 4.40
CA LEU A 298 -9.44 12.44 4.44
C LEU A 298 -9.08 13.45 5.53
N LEU A 299 -9.84 14.54 5.66
CA LEU A 299 -9.65 15.54 6.72
C LEU A 299 -9.88 14.96 8.12
N ALA A 300 -10.90 14.12 8.30
CA ALA A 300 -11.15 13.41 9.55
C ALA A 300 -9.99 12.47 9.91
N GLY A 301 -9.45 11.75 8.92
CA GLY A 301 -8.25 10.92 9.07
C GLY A 301 -7.02 11.71 9.52
N ILE A 302 -6.76 12.86 8.89
CA ILE A 302 -5.67 13.77 9.28
C ILE A 302 -5.87 14.30 10.70
N GLY A 303 -7.09 14.70 11.06
CA GLY A 303 -7.42 15.19 12.40
C GLY A 303 -7.18 14.14 13.49
N LEU A 304 -7.57 12.90 13.24
CA LEU A 304 -7.34 11.78 14.16
C LEU A 304 -5.84 11.48 14.32
N LEU A 305 -5.09 11.48 13.22
CA LEU A 305 -3.64 11.32 13.25
C LEU A 305 -2.95 12.45 14.04
N ALA A 306 -3.32 13.71 13.78
CA ALA A 306 -2.79 14.85 14.53
C ALA A 306 -3.13 14.77 16.03
N GLY A 307 -4.36 14.39 16.37
CA GLY A 307 -4.79 14.21 17.76
C GLY A 307 -3.99 13.14 18.50
N THR A 308 -3.76 11.99 17.86
CA THR A 308 -2.93 10.91 18.45
C THR A 308 -1.48 11.33 18.64
N VAL A 309 -0.87 12.03 17.67
CA VAL A 309 0.49 12.58 17.78
C VAL A 309 0.60 13.55 18.95
N VAL A 310 -0.34 14.50 19.08
CA VAL A 310 -0.37 15.46 20.20
C VAL A 310 -0.50 14.75 21.54
N LEU A 311 -1.33 13.71 21.65
CA LEU A 311 -1.47 12.92 22.87
C LEU A 311 -0.18 12.19 23.24
N ILE A 312 0.51 11.59 22.27
CA ILE A 312 1.79 10.91 22.48
C ILE A 312 2.85 11.90 22.95
N ILE A 313 2.96 13.06 22.30
CA ILE A 313 3.89 14.13 22.68
C ILE A 313 3.61 14.56 24.13
N ARG A 314 2.35 14.89 24.46
CA ARG A 314 1.97 15.30 25.83
C ARG A 314 2.31 14.24 26.88
N ARG A 315 2.09 12.96 26.60
CA ARG A 315 2.45 11.85 27.51
C ARG A 315 3.96 11.75 27.71
N LYS A 316 4.74 11.81 26.62
CA LYS A 316 6.21 11.76 26.69
C LYS A 316 6.78 12.96 27.44
N THR A 317 6.29 14.17 27.18
CA THR A 317 6.75 15.38 27.87
C THR A 317 6.50 15.29 29.38
N LYS A 318 5.29 14.88 29.81
CA LYS A 318 4.98 14.70 31.24
C LYS A 318 5.84 13.63 31.91
N ALA A 319 6.12 12.52 31.22
CA ALA A 319 6.97 11.47 31.76
C ALA A 319 8.43 11.95 31.90
N LEU A 320 8.91 12.75 30.95
CA LEU A 320 10.26 13.30 30.97
C LEU A 320 10.45 14.31 32.10
N THR A 321 9.48 15.22 32.31
CA THR A 321 9.56 16.20 33.41
C THR A 321 9.57 15.51 34.77
N LYS A 322 8.70 14.52 34.98
CA LYS A 322 8.67 13.74 36.23
C LYS A 322 10.00 13.01 36.49
N LYS A 323 10.61 12.44 35.45
CA LYS A 323 11.92 11.77 35.57
C LYS A 323 13.03 12.75 35.93
N ASN A 324 13.01 13.96 35.38
CA ASN A 324 13.98 15.01 35.73
C ASN A 324 13.85 15.45 37.19
N GLU A 325 12.63 15.63 37.69
CA GLU A 325 12.37 15.97 39.10
C GLU A 325 12.88 14.87 40.05
N GLN A 326 12.60 13.60 39.73
CA GLN A 326 13.08 12.46 40.51
C GLN A 326 14.61 12.39 40.55
N ASN A 327 15.28 12.67 39.43
CA ASN A 327 16.75 12.72 39.38
C ASN A 327 17.31 13.86 40.26
N LYS A 328 16.70 15.05 40.25
CA LYS A 328 17.12 16.17 41.10
C LYS A 328 17.01 15.79 42.59
N GLN A 329 15.89 15.18 42.99
CA GLN A 329 15.70 14.70 44.36
C GLN A 329 16.74 13.65 44.76
N PHE A 330 16.98 12.66 43.90
CA PHE A 330 17.97 11.61 44.14
C PHE A 330 19.40 12.17 44.33
N ILE A 331 19.80 13.16 43.52
CA ILE A 331 21.12 13.81 43.65
C ILE A 331 21.25 14.52 45.01
N ASN A 332 20.21 15.24 45.43
CA ASN A 332 20.21 15.94 46.72
C ASN A 332 20.32 14.96 47.89
N GLU A 333 19.50 13.90 47.89
CA GLU A 333 19.50 12.86 48.93
C GLU A 333 20.86 12.15 49.01
N MET A 334 21.46 11.79 47.87
CA MET A 334 22.78 11.16 47.82
C MET A 334 23.89 12.10 48.33
N SER A 335 23.83 13.39 47.97
CA SER A 335 24.81 14.37 48.44
C SER A 335 24.75 14.54 49.96
N GLN A 336 23.55 14.60 50.54
CA GLN A 336 23.36 14.63 52.00
C GLN A 336 23.87 13.36 52.68
N ALA A 337 23.60 12.18 52.13
CA ALA A 337 24.07 10.91 52.68
C ALA A 337 25.61 10.84 52.70
N PHE A 338 26.28 11.31 51.65
CA PHE A 338 27.75 11.39 51.62
C PHE A 338 28.28 12.43 52.60
N ALA A 339 27.65 13.59 52.72
CA ALA A 339 28.00 14.61 53.71
C ALA A 339 27.97 14.05 55.13
N HIS A 340 26.88 13.38 55.50
CA HIS A 340 26.74 12.71 56.79
C HIS A 340 27.84 11.66 57.00
N THR A 341 28.22 10.93 55.97
CA THR A 341 29.29 9.92 56.05
C THR A 341 30.66 10.56 56.33
N ILE A 342 30.95 11.73 55.72
CA ILE A 342 32.17 12.51 56.00
C ILE A 342 32.16 12.97 57.46
N ASP A 343 31.07 13.59 57.89
CA ASP A 343 30.88 14.12 59.25
C ASP A 343 30.96 13.01 60.31
N MET A 344 30.53 11.78 60.00
CA MET A 344 30.69 10.62 60.91
C MET A 344 32.14 10.19 61.09
N LYS A 345 32.99 10.35 60.06
CA LYS A 345 34.39 9.91 60.10
C LYS A 345 35.30 10.96 60.77
N ASP A 346 34.99 12.23 60.57
CA ASP A 346 35.66 13.35 61.22
C ASP A 346 34.90 13.71 62.50
N LYS A 347 35.40 13.23 63.66
CA LYS A 347 34.72 13.42 64.95
C LYS A 347 34.56 14.89 65.36
N TYR A 348 35.18 15.83 64.64
CA TYR A 348 35.18 17.26 64.95
C TYR A 348 34.19 18.07 64.11
N THR A 349 33.66 17.50 63.03
CA THR A 349 32.76 18.18 62.08
C THR A 349 31.32 17.75 62.29
N ASN A 350 30.70 18.11 63.42
CA ASN A 350 29.25 17.90 63.56
C ASN A 350 28.51 19.02 62.82
N GLY A 351 28.01 18.72 61.61
CA GLY A 351 27.23 19.65 60.78
C GLY A 351 28.07 20.74 60.09
N HIS A 352 29.39 20.60 60.02
CA HIS A 352 30.28 21.55 59.34
C HIS A 352 29.98 21.63 57.84
N SER A 353 29.93 20.48 57.17
CA SER A 353 29.63 20.39 55.74
C SER A 353 28.28 21.05 55.42
N GLN A 354 27.29 20.89 56.31
CA GLN A 354 25.98 21.55 56.19
C GLN A 354 26.07 23.07 56.35
N ARG A 355 26.76 23.58 57.38
CA ARG A 355 26.90 25.03 57.60
C ARG A 355 27.66 25.71 56.46
N VAL A 356 28.76 25.11 56.01
CA VAL A 356 29.51 25.59 54.83
C VAL A 356 28.63 25.59 53.58
N ALA A 357 27.77 24.59 53.40
CA ALA A 357 26.80 24.57 52.30
C ALA A 357 25.77 25.71 52.41
N GLU A 358 25.21 25.97 53.59
CA GLU A 358 24.27 27.09 53.80
C GLU A 358 24.94 28.45 53.57
N TYR A 359 26.14 28.63 54.11
CA TYR A 359 26.92 29.85 53.93
C TYR A 359 27.28 30.06 52.46
N THR A 360 27.66 29.00 51.75
CA THR A 360 27.88 29.03 50.30
C THR A 360 26.63 29.44 49.55
N ALA A 361 25.46 28.91 49.91
CA ALA A 361 24.18 29.27 49.29
C ALA A 361 23.85 30.76 49.51
N MET A 362 24.01 31.26 50.74
CA MET A 362 23.79 32.67 51.08
C MET A 362 24.72 33.60 50.29
N LEU A 363 26.02 33.28 50.24
CA LEU A 363 27.01 34.05 49.49
C LEU A 363 26.72 34.03 47.98
N THR A 364 26.37 32.86 47.44
CA THR A 364 26.01 32.70 46.02
C THR A 364 24.79 33.55 45.68
N LYS A 365 23.78 33.60 46.55
CA LYS A 365 22.60 34.46 46.36
C LYS A 365 22.94 35.95 46.45
N GLU A 366 23.77 36.36 47.40
CA GLU A 366 24.22 37.75 47.54
C GLU A 366 25.07 38.23 46.34
N LEU A 367 25.75 37.31 45.67
CA LEU A 367 26.50 37.57 44.44
C LEU A 367 25.60 37.65 43.18
N GLY A 368 24.28 37.44 43.30
CA GLY A 368 23.31 37.64 42.22
C GLY A 368 23.05 36.44 41.32
N TYR A 369 23.44 35.23 41.72
CA TYR A 369 23.16 34.00 40.96
C TYR A 369 21.69 33.55 41.10
N ASP A 370 21.20 32.80 40.11
CA ASP A 370 19.85 32.22 40.12
C ASP A 370 19.69 31.06 41.13
N GLU A 371 18.46 30.73 41.50
CA GLU A 371 18.17 29.69 42.50
C GLU A 371 18.71 28.31 42.09
N GLU A 372 18.76 27.99 40.78
CA GLU A 372 19.35 26.73 40.30
C GLU A 372 20.86 26.67 40.55
N THR A 373 21.58 27.79 40.36
CA THR A 373 23.00 27.89 40.67
C THR A 373 23.25 27.89 42.19
N VAL A 374 22.39 28.55 42.97
CA VAL A 374 22.46 28.54 44.45
C VAL A 374 22.36 27.10 44.98
N ASP A 375 21.35 26.34 44.55
CA ASP A 375 21.18 24.94 44.95
C ASP A 375 22.34 24.07 44.48
N LYS A 376 22.83 24.29 43.25
CA LYS A 376 23.99 23.58 42.72
C LYS A 376 25.24 23.84 43.58
N TYR A 377 25.54 25.09 43.92
CA TYR A 377 26.72 25.44 44.70
C TYR A 377 26.60 24.99 46.15
N ARG A 378 25.39 25.00 46.73
CA ARG A 378 25.09 24.38 48.03
C ARG A 378 25.44 22.90 48.04
N ASN A 379 25.00 22.14 47.02
CA ASN A 379 25.32 20.71 46.91
C ASN A 379 26.82 20.44 46.70
N ILE A 380 27.52 21.30 45.97
CA ILE A 380 28.98 21.18 45.80
C ILE A 380 29.71 21.44 47.11
N ALA A 381 29.31 22.50 47.82
CA ALA A 381 29.85 22.83 49.14
C ALA A 381 29.62 21.71 50.15
N LEU A 382 28.49 21.01 50.08
CA LEU A 382 28.18 19.90 50.98
C LEU A 382 29.19 18.74 50.88
N LEU A 383 29.86 18.60 49.74
CA LEU A 383 30.86 17.54 49.47
C LEU A 383 32.29 18.06 49.37
N HIS A 384 32.56 19.32 49.72
CA HIS A 384 33.88 19.94 49.56
C HIS A 384 34.99 19.13 50.25
N ASP A 385 34.68 18.55 51.41
CA ASP A 385 35.61 17.81 52.26
C ASP A 385 35.55 16.28 52.10
N ILE A 386 34.92 15.75 51.05
CA ILE A 386 34.77 14.29 50.82
C ILE A 386 36.10 13.53 50.86
N GLY A 387 37.20 14.18 50.46
CA GLY A 387 38.53 13.58 50.48
C GLY A 387 39.07 13.31 51.89
N LYS A 388 38.46 13.85 52.96
CA LYS A 388 38.79 13.47 54.35
C LYS A 388 38.57 11.99 54.61
N ILE A 389 37.73 11.31 53.81
CA ILE A 389 37.58 9.86 53.83
C ILE A 389 38.88 9.12 53.49
N SER A 390 39.81 9.74 52.78
CA SER A 390 41.12 9.12 52.48
C SER A 390 42.18 9.40 53.55
N ILE A 391 41.88 10.23 54.55
CA ILE A 391 42.83 10.60 55.61
C ILE A 391 42.76 9.58 56.76
N PRO A 392 43.92 9.10 57.28
CA PRO A 392 43.97 8.22 58.44
C PRO A 392 43.35 8.88 59.69
N PRO A 393 42.51 8.17 60.47
CA PRO A 393 41.86 8.73 61.65
C PRO A 393 42.85 9.31 62.67
N GLU A 394 44.05 8.74 62.79
CA GLU A 394 45.08 9.16 63.75
C GLU A 394 45.65 10.55 63.41
N VAL A 395 45.69 10.88 62.11
CA VAL A 395 46.14 12.19 61.60
C VAL A 395 44.98 13.17 61.59
N LEU A 396 43.81 12.75 61.10
CA LEU A 396 42.60 13.58 61.02
C LEU A 396 42.13 14.02 62.41
N ASN A 397 42.27 13.13 63.40
CA ASN A 397 41.78 13.34 64.77
C ASN A 397 42.87 13.59 65.82
N LYS A 398 44.04 14.08 65.41
CA LYS A 398 45.13 14.35 66.35
C LYS A 398 44.82 15.54 67.26
N GLN A 399 44.95 15.36 68.57
CA GLN A 399 44.89 16.45 69.55
C GLN A 399 46.30 17.05 69.73
N GLY A 400 46.63 18.09 68.96
CA GLY A 400 47.93 18.77 69.03
C GLY A 400 48.37 19.35 67.69
N LYS A 401 49.57 19.98 67.64
CA LYS A 401 50.15 20.45 66.37
C LYS A 401 50.47 19.25 65.47
N LEU A 402 50.10 19.38 64.20
CA LEU A 402 50.52 18.44 63.17
C LEU A 402 51.99 18.70 62.82
N THR A 403 52.73 17.62 62.61
CA THR A 403 54.03 17.69 61.94
C THR A 403 53.85 18.10 60.47
N ASP A 404 54.89 18.59 59.82
CA ASP A 404 54.83 18.96 58.40
C ASP A 404 54.39 17.78 57.51
N GLN A 405 54.77 16.55 57.87
CA GLN A 405 54.34 15.33 57.18
C GLN A 405 52.84 15.08 57.36
N GLU A 406 52.34 15.16 58.59
CA GLU A 406 50.91 15.00 58.90
C GLU A 406 50.06 16.10 58.24
N PHE A 407 50.57 17.33 58.22
CA PHE A 407 49.90 18.45 57.56
C PHE A 407 49.82 18.25 56.03
N ASN A 408 50.88 17.72 55.40
CA ASN A 408 50.85 17.36 53.98
C ASN A 408 49.87 16.20 53.69
N ILE A 409 49.71 15.26 54.62
CA ILE A 409 48.68 14.21 54.53
C ILE A 409 47.30 14.87 54.56
N ILE A 410 47.02 15.79 55.50
CA ILE A 410 45.72 16.49 55.54
C ILE A 410 45.48 17.28 54.25
N LYS A 411 46.45 18.03 53.76
CA LYS A 411 46.33 18.79 52.48
C LYS A 411 45.96 17.92 51.29
N SER A 412 46.28 16.62 51.33
CA SER A 412 45.93 15.71 50.25
C SER A 412 44.42 15.51 50.09
N HIS A 413 43.59 15.84 51.10
CA HIS A 413 42.15 15.65 51.03
C HIS A 413 41.51 16.40 49.86
N SER A 414 41.96 17.59 49.50
CA SER A 414 41.39 18.31 48.34
C SER A 414 41.66 17.56 47.03
N ALA A 415 42.90 17.09 46.84
CA ALA A 415 43.24 16.28 45.66
C ALA A 415 42.50 14.93 45.63
N GLN A 416 42.36 14.27 46.78
CA GLN A 416 41.60 13.03 46.91
C GLN A 416 40.10 13.25 46.69
N GLY A 417 39.56 14.37 47.15
CA GLY A 417 38.16 14.75 46.94
C GLY A 417 37.85 14.99 45.47
N TYR A 418 38.73 15.69 44.75
CA TYR A 418 38.66 15.79 43.29
C TYR A 418 38.66 14.39 42.64
N MET A 419 39.57 13.50 43.04
CA MET A 419 39.68 12.16 42.46
C MET A 419 38.46 11.27 42.75
N ALA A 420 37.82 11.44 43.91
CA ALA A 420 36.60 10.72 44.28
C ALA A 420 35.40 11.15 43.43
N LEU A 421 35.31 12.45 43.09
CA LEU A 421 34.14 13.01 42.43
C LEU A 421 34.29 13.18 40.91
N LYS A 422 35.51 13.14 40.35
CA LYS A 422 35.77 13.47 38.92
C LYS A 422 35.00 12.64 37.88
N ASN A 423 34.52 11.46 38.25
CA ASN A 423 33.78 10.58 37.34
C ASN A 423 32.26 10.85 37.37
N ILE A 424 31.77 11.77 38.21
CA ILE A 424 30.37 12.18 38.24
C ILE A 424 30.13 13.18 37.10
N SER A 425 29.71 12.67 35.96
CA SER A 425 29.50 13.46 34.73
C SER A 425 28.27 14.36 34.77
N ILE A 426 27.30 14.07 35.63
CA ILE A 426 26.05 14.84 35.74
C ILE A 426 26.25 16.19 36.44
N MET A 427 27.32 16.34 37.25
CA MET A 427 27.68 17.58 37.94
C MET A 427 29.21 17.63 38.14
N PRO A 428 29.97 17.88 37.06
CA PRO A 428 31.44 17.84 37.10
C PRO A 428 32.05 18.87 38.07
N GLU A 429 31.33 19.95 38.37
CA GLU A 429 31.75 20.98 39.31
C GLU A 429 31.88 20.48 40.77
N LEU A 430 31.28 19.33 41.11
CA LEU A 430 31.49 18.64 42.39
C LEU A 430 32.98 18.40 42.66
N ALA A 431 33.66 17.82 41.69
CA ALA A 431 35.09 17.52 41.79
C ALA A 431 35.92 18.79 41.87
N ILE A 432 35.52 19.82 41.12
CA ILE A 432 36.21 21.11 41.08
C ILE A 432 36.09 21.81 42.45
N GLY A 433 34.89 21.86 43.03
CA GLY A 433 34.67 22.45 44.35
C GLY A 433 35.51 21.79 45.44
N ALA A 434 35.43 20.47 45.57
CA ALA A 434 36.24 19.71 46.54
C ALA A 434 37.75 19.73 46.25
N GLY A 435 38.12 19.95 44.99
CA GLY A 435 39.51 19.99 44.56
C GLY A 435 40.19 21.33 44.75
N GLN A 436 39.42 22.43 44.79
CA GLN A 436 39.95 23.78 44.69
C GLN A 436 39.57 24.68 45.88
N HIS A 437 38.76 24.23 46.85
CA HIS A 437 38.30 25.08 47.96
C HIS A 437 39.41 25.59 48.88
N HIS A 438 40.62 25.02 48.81
CA HIS A 438 41.81 25.52 49.50
C HIS A 438 42.85 26.18 48.57
N GLU A 439 42.49 26.44 47.31
CA GLU A 439 43.27 27.30 46.43
C GLU A 439 43.12 28.76 46.87
N ARG A 440 44.19 29.54 46.72
CA ARG A 440 44.24 30.93 47.18
C ARG A 440 44.49 31.86 46.01
N PRO A 441 43.84 33.04 45.92
CA PRO A 441 44.07 33.98 44.83
C PRO A 441 45.54 34.37 44.62
N ASP A 442 46.33 34.40 45.71
CA ASP A 442 47.78 34.65 45.68
C ASP A 442 48.65 33.49 45.16
N GLY A 443 48.05 32.33 44.85
CA GLY A 443 48.73 31.14 44.33
C GLY A 443 49.49 30.31 45.37
N LYS A 444 49.33 30.61 46.67
CA LYS A 444 49.96 29.84 47.77
C LYS A 444 49.05 28.73 48.31
N GLY A 445 47.90 28.52 47.67
CA GLY A 445 46.95 27.46 48.00
C GLY A 445 47.38 26.09 47.47
N TYR A 446 46.54 25.09 47.69
CA TYR A 446 46.77 23.71 47.27
C TYR A 446 45.46 23.13 46.70
N PRO A 447 45.51 22.07 45.87
CA PRO A 447 46.67 21.22 45.53
C PRO A 447 47.49 21.65 44.31
N LYS A 448 47.01 22.57 43.47
CA LYS A 448 47.64 22.96 42.19
C LYS A 448 48.28 24.36 42.23
N GLY A 449 47.97 25.19 43.22
CA GLY A 449 48.52 26.55 43.33
C GLY A 449 47.91 27.51 42.29
N LEU A 450 46.60 27.37 42.06
CA LEU A 450 45.85 28.19 41.11
C LEU A 450 45.79 29.65 41.59
N LYS A 451 45.77 30.61 40.66
CA LYS A 451 45.77 32.05 40.96
C LYS A 451 44.52 32.74 40.46
N GLY A 452 43.97 33.65 41.26
CA GLY A 452 42.81 34.48 40.93
C GLY A 452 41.69 33.70 40.21
N ASP A 453 41.40 34.12 38.98
CA ASP A 453 40.33 33.56 38.12
C ASP A 453 40.58 32.13 37.62
N GLN A 454 41.75 31.54 37.88
CA GLN A 454 41.99 30.11 37.61
C GLN A 454 41.26 29.22 38.63
N ILE A 455 40.91 29.77 39.80
CA ILE A 455 40.12 29.09 40.82
C ILE A 455 38.66 29.21 40.41
N SER A 456 37.95 28.08 40.34
CA SER A 456 36.55 28.10 39.95
C SER A 456 35.73 28.94 40.94
N ARG A 457 34.69 29.57 40.41
CA ARG A 457 33.86 30.46 41.19
C ARG A 457 33.22 29.78 42.41
N VAL A 458 32.73 28.55 42.24
CA VAL A 458 32.18 27.77 43.35
C VAL A 458 33.23 27.52 44.45
N ALA A 459 34.48 27.24 44.09
CA ALA A 459 35.55 27.03 45.06
C ALA A 459 35.96 28.32 45.78
N GLN A 460 35.97 29.47 45.08
CA GLN A 460 36.20 30.78 45.71
C GLN A 460 35.15 31.09 46.79
N ILE A 461 33.88 30.74 46.52
CA ILE A 461 32.77 30.94 47.48
C ILE A 461 32.88 29.98 48.66
N ILE A 462 33.14 28.69 48.39
CA ILE A 462 33.34 27.68 49.44
C ILE A 462 34.51 28.06 50.34
N ALA A 463 35.62 28.57 49.80
CA ALA A 463 36.78 28.98 50.58
C ALA A 463 36.45 30.03 51.65
N VAL A 464 35.59 31.00 51.32
CA VAL A 464 35.14 32.02 52.29
C VAL A 464 34.22 31.40 53.34
N ALA A 465 33.25 30.58 52.91
CA ALA A 465 32.31 29.89 53.80
C ALA A 465 33.02 28.94 54.78
N ASP A 466 33.95 28.13 54.29
CA ASP A 466 34.76 27.18 55.06
C ASP A 466 35.70 27.91 56.03
N THR A 467 36.40 28.95 55.57
CA THR A 467 37.29 29.75 56.45
C THR A 467 36.51 30.39 57.59
N PHE A 468 35.32 30.92 57.32
CA PHE A 468 34.45 31.48 58.36
C PHE A 468 33.97 30.40 59.34
N ASP A 469 33.42 29.28 58.84
CA ASP A 469 32.93 28.19 59.71
C ASP A 469 34.07 27.61 60.57
N ALA A 470 35.26 27.47 60.00
CA ALA A 470 36.44 26.99 60.71
C ALA A 470 36.86 27.90 61.87
N MET A 471 36.55 29.20 61.82
CA MET A 471 36.82 30.15 62.92
C MET A 471 35.65 30.26 63.91
N TYR A 472 34.42 30.28 63.41
CA TYR A 472 33.22 30.66 64.17
C TYR A 472 32.39 29.47 64.68
N SER A 473 32.80 28.23 64.38
CA SER A 473 32.21 27.03 64.97
C SER A 473 32.98 26.52 66.19
N ASP A 474 32.24 25.97 67.16
CA ASP A 474 32.81 25.25 68.29
C ASP A 474 33.48 23.95 67.81
N ARG A 475 34.65 23.66 68.37
CA ARG A 475 35.36 22.39 68.17
C ARG A 475 35.58 21.72 69.53
N PRO A 476 35.59 20.39 69.61
CA PRO A 476 35.82 19.65 70.87
C PRO A 476 37.02 20.13 71.72
N TYR A 477 38.05 20.69 71.09
CA TYR A 477 39.27 21.19 71.73
C TYR A 477 39.41 22.72 71.75
N ARG A 478 38.48 23.47 71.14
CA ARG A 478 38.55 24.93 71.01
C ARG A 478 37.16 25.54 70.91
N LYS A 479 36.84 26.47 71.82
CA LYS A 479 35.64 27.30 71.69
C LYS A 479 35.69 28.14 70.41
N ARG A 480 34.53 28.45 69.84
CA ARG A 480 34.41 29.36 68.69
C ARG A 480 35.10 30.70 68.96
N MET A 481 35.68 31.27 67.91
CA MET A 481 36.25 32.61 67.96
C MET A 481 35.14 33.65 68.14
N ASN A 482 35.46 34.78 68.77
CA ASN A 482 34.55 35.92 68.80
C ASN A 482 34.18 36.34 67.35
N PHE A 483 32.89 36.65 67.12
CA PHE A 483 32.36 36.96 65.78
C PHE A 483 33.08 38.13 65.12
N GLU A 484 33.24 39.24 65.84
CA GLU A 484 33.89 40.45 65.31
C GLU A 484 35.35 40.17 64.95
N LYS A 485 36.04 39.34 65.74
CA LYS A 485 37.40 38.87 65.42
C LYS A 485 37.43 37.96 64.19
N ALA A 486 36.51 37.01 64.04
CA ALA A 486 36.43 36.15 62.85
C ALA A 486 36.17 36.98 61.58
N VAL A 487 35.23 37.95 61.63
CA VAL A 487 34.96 38.89 60.53
C VAL A 487 36.19 39.74 60.21
N SER A 488 36.91 40.22 61.22
CA SER A 488 38.14 41.00 61.01
C SER A 488 39.23 40.21 60.28
N ILE A 489 39.38 38.91 60.57
CA ILE A 489 40.35 38.05 59.90
C ILE A 489 39.96 37.83 58.45
N ILE A 490 38.67 37.54 58.17
CA ILE A 490 38.17 37.41 56.79
C ILE A 490 38.47 38.67 55.98
N LYS A 491 38.29 39.85 56.58
CA LYS A 491 38.61 41.14 55.95
C LYS A 491 40.11 41.34 55.71
N GLU A 492 40.96 40.96 56.66
CA GLU A 492 42.42 41.08 56.55
C GLU A 492 43.00 40.20 55.45
N VAL A 493 42.45 38.99 55.27
CA VAL A 493 42.93 38.03 54.25
C VAL A 493 42.30 38.22 52.86
N SER A 494 41.44 39.24 52.70
CA SER A 494 40.83 39.61 51.42
C SER A 494 41.90 39.95 50.37
N GLY A 495 41.68 39.50 49.13
CA GLY A 495 42.61 39.70 48.01
C GLY A 495 43.91 38.88 48.09
N THR A 496 44.16 38.17 49.19
CA THR A 496 45.36 37.33 49.37
C THR A 496 44.99 35.86 49.51
N GLN A 497 44.33 35.47 50.60
CA GLN A 497 43.88 34.09 50.84
C GLN A 497 42.48 33.84 50.29
N LEU A 498 41.63 34.88 50.32
CA LEU A 498 40.24 34.83 49.89
C LEU A 498 39.98 35.82 48.76
N THR A 499 39.03 35.49 47.89
CA THR A 499 38.68 36.33 46.73
C THR A 499 37.92 37.57 47.17
N GLU A 500 38.37 38.75 46.74
CA GLU A 500 37.92 40.06 47.25
C GLU A 500 36.41 40.27 47.12
N ASP A 501 35.83 40.00 45.96
CA ASP A 501 34.41 40.24 45.71
C ASP A 501 33.48 39.28 46.47
N VAL A 502 33.94 38.07 46.78
CA VAL A 502 33.25 37.10 47.65
C VAL A 502 33.31 37.57 49.11
N VAL A 503 34.46 38.10 49.54
CA VAL A 503 34.59 38.71 50.88
C VAL A 503 33.68 39.94 51.00
N ASP A 504 33.58 40.77 49.97
CA ASP A 504 32.63 41.89 49.95
C ASP A 504 31.17 41.42 50.08
N ALA A 505 30.80 40.33 49.40
CA ALA A 505 29.49 39.70 49.59
C ALA A 505 29.28 39.20 51.03
N PHE A 506 30.29 38.56 51.61
CA PHE A 506 30.26 38.13 53.01
C PHE A 506 30.03 39.32 53.96
N LEU A 507 30.77 40.41 53.79
CA LEU A 507 30.65 41.62 54.62
C LEU A 507 29.27 42.28 54.48
N ARG A 508 28.72 42.36 53.25
CA ARG A 508 27.34 42.86 53.05
C ARG A 508 26.30 42.01 53.78
N LEU A 509 26.47 40.69 53.81
CA LEU A 509 25.58 39.79 54.54
C LEU A 509 25.74 39.95 56.06
N VAL A 510 26.96 40.14 56.56
CA VAL A 510 27.22 40.45 57.98
C VAL A 510 26.55 41.77 58.37
N ASP A 511 26.64 42.82 57.55
CA ASP A 511 25.98 44.11 57.79
C ASP A 511 24.45 43.99 57.81
N LYS A 512 23.90 43.07 57.01
CA LYS A 512 22.46 42.72 57.00
C LYS A 512 22.04 41.86 58.19
N GLY A 513 22.97 41.48 59.08
CA GLY A 513 22.71 40.68 60.28
C GLY A 513 22.72 39.17 60.06
N PHE A 514 23.19 38.69 58.90
CA PHE A 514 23.39 37.25 58.67
C PHE A 514 24.70 36.77 59.33
N PHE A 515 24.87 35.45 59.47
CA PHE A 515 26.04 34.75 60.07
C PHE A 515 26.23 34.81 61.58
N LYS A 516 25.75 35.83 62.31
CA LYS A 516 25.85 35.86 63.78
C LYS A 516 24.88 34.85 64.40
N ALA A 517 25.37 33.96 65.26
CA ALA A 517 24.52 32.97 65.93
C ALA A 517 23.63 33.65 66.98
N GLU A 518 22.39 33.17 67.14
CA GLU A 518 21.43 33.74 68.12
C GLU A 518 21.91 33.61 69.58
N ASP A 519 22.76 32.63 69.86
CA ASP A 519 23.35 32.36 71.17
C ASP A 519 24.71 33.06 71.38
N ASP A 520 25.14 33.90 70.43
CA ASP A 520 26.39 34.65 70.53
C ASP A 520 26.23 35.92 71.38
N ASN A 521 26.56 35.78 72.66
CA ASN A 521 26.58 36.85 73.65
C ASN A 521 27.87 37.72 73.60
N GLY A 522 28.64 37.68 72.51
CA GLY A 522 29.93 38.37 72.39
C GLY A 522 31.09 37.67 73.09
N GLY A 523 30.89 36.42 73.53
CA GLY A 523 31.90 35.57 74.15
C GLY A 523 32.62 34.68 73.13
N GLY A 524 33.93 34.48 73.30
CA GLY A 524 34.77 33.68 72.41
C GLY A 524 36.24 34.01 72.60
N SER A 525 37.16 33.21 72.05
CA SER A 525 38.57 33.57 72.09
C SER A 525 38.85 34.77 71.17
N THR A 526 39.60 35.77 71.66
CA THR A 526 40.16 36.87 70.86
C THR A 526 41.60 36.61 70.42
N GLU A 527 42.19 35.50 70.85
CA GLU A 527 43.55 35.10 70.49
C GLU A 527 43.60 34.53 69.06
N ASP A 528 44.66 34.86 68.31
CA ASP A 528 44.88 34.31 66.97
C ASP A 528 45.05 32.77 67.02
N ILE A 529 44.58 32.07 65.98
CA ILE A 529 44.60 30.60 65.90
C ILE A 529 46.00 30.02 66.12
N ASN A 530 47.04 30.74 65.67
CA ASN A 530 48.44 30.35 65.84
C ASN A 530 48.94 30.41 67.31
N ASN A 531 48.30 31.22 68.16
CA ASN A 531 48.67 31.39 69.57
C ASN A 531 47.95 30.41 70.51
N ILE A 532 46.74 29.96 70.16
CA ILE A 532 46.00 28.94 70.93
C ILE A 532 46.81 27.63 71.02
N HIS A 533 47.53 27.26 69.94
CA HIS A 533 48.42 26.09 69.92
C HIS A 533 49.71 26.25 70.74
N LYS A 534 50.14 27.47 71.10
CA LYS A 534 51.33 27.69 71.96
C LYS A 534 51.04 27.51 73.44
N LYS A 535 49.78 27.62 73.87
CA LYS A 535 49.40 27.50 75.28
C LYS A 535 49.32 26.04 75.77
N GLN A 536 48.97 25.12 74.86
CA GLN A 536 48.96 23.66 75.13
C GLN A 536 50.35 23.02 75.21
N GLU A 537 51.44 23.76 74.99
CA GLU A 537 52.81 23.29 75.21
C GLU A 537 53.32 23.61 76.63
N LYS A 538 52.53 24.29 77.47
CA LYS A 538 52.92 24.73 78.82
C LYS A 538 51.98 24.29 79.96
N GLU A 539 51.02 23.43 79.67
CA GLU A 539 50.21 22.65 80.63
C GLU A 539 50.30 21.18 80.22
#